data_AF-A0AAD9UB57-F1
#
_entry.id   AF-A0AAD9UB57-F1
#
_cell.length_a   1.000
_cell.length_b   1.000
_cell.length_c   1.000
_cell.angle_alpha   90.00
_cell.angle_beta   90.00
_cell.angle_gamma   90.00
#
_symmetry.space_group_name_H-M   'P 1'
#
loop_
_entity.id
_entity.type
_entity.pdbx_description
1 polymer ?
#
loop_
_entity_poly.entity_id
_entity_poly.type
_entity_poly.pdbx_seq_one_letter_code
_entity_poly.pdbx_strand_id
1 'polypeptide(L)'
;MASKPGILTDWPWAPLGNFKYIVLAPWVIPSTYSFIVSDGKDRDLSDFLKFPLLLWRMLHNQIWISLSRYRTAKGNNRIVDKPIDFDQVDRERNWDDQIILNGILLYVLGRALPGGLNLPIWTTDGVILTILLHAGPVEFLYYWFHRALHHHFLYSRYHSHHHSSIATEPITSVIHPFAEHIVYFTLFSIPIVTTMLVGTLSIASIAGYLTYIDFMNNMGHCNFELIPKWLFSIFPPLKYLIYTPSYHSLHHTQFRTNYSLFMPLYDWLYGTMDKSTDTLYETSLKREEEWPDVVHLTHLTTPESIYHLRIGFASLAAKPYTSSSKWYTWLMWPVTLWYMMVTWIYGRTFVVERNRLDKLKLQTWAIPKYNIQYLLKWQRESINSLIEEAIREAEGKGAKVLSLGLMNQGEELNRYGGLYVQRMPEMKMKVVDGTSLAVAVIVNSIPKGTTQVLLRGKLTKVAYALVFALCQKGLQVVTVREDEHEKIDKSFSSKSSSNLILSKSFSQKTWLVGEGLTEAEQMKARKGTLFIPFSQFPPKKLRKDCFYHLTPAMAAPPSLENVDSCENWLPRRVMSAWRIGGMVHALEGWKEHECGYTMSNIDTVWQATLRHGFQPLIIPTPL
;
A
#
# COMPACT_ATOMS: atom_id res chain seq x y z
N MET A 1 -5.68 18.36 -8.16
CA MET A 1 -6.05 19.77 -7.99
C MET A 1 -7.44 19.99 -8.53
N ALA A 2 -8.14 21.03 -8.05
CA ALA A 2 -9.46 21.40 -8.57
C ALA A 2 -9.38 21.72 -10.07
N SER A 3 -10.49 21.54 -10.79
CA SER A 3 -10.52 21.71 -12.25
C SER A 3 -10.17 23.13 -12.73
N LYS A 4 -10.46 24.15 -11.91
CA LYS A 4 -10.13 25.56 -12.14
C LYS A 4 -9.73 26.19 -10.80
N PRO A 5 -8.48 26.03 -10.32
CA PRO A 5 -8.07 26.44 -8.98
C PRO A 5 -8.50 27.87 -8.60
N GLY A 6 -9.08 28.04 -7.40
CA GLY A 6 -9.46 29.33 -6.85
C GLY A 6 -8.32 30.05 -6.11
N ILE A 7 -8.61 31.23 -5.56
CA ILE A 7 -7.69 31.94 -4.65
C ILE A 7 -7.48 31.09 -3.40
N LEU A 8 -6.24 31.06 -2.87
CA LEU A 8 -5.85 30.24 -1.71
C LEU A 8 -6.14 28.74 -1.94
N THR A 9 -5.84 28.22 -3.13
CA THR A 9 -5.94 26.78 -3.39
C THR A 9 -4.86 26.01 -2.64
N ASP A 10 -3.61 26.47 -2.74
CA ASP A 10 -2.46 25.80 -2.14
C ASP A 10 -2.27 26.19 -0.67
N TRP A 11 -1.72 25.24 0.10
CA TRP A 11 -1.35 25.45 1.49
C TRP A 11 -0.17 26.42 1.64
N PRO A 12 -0.14 27.28 2.67
CA PRO A 12 0.95 28.26 2.85
C PRO A 12 2.35 27.62 2.94
N TRP A 13 2.45 26.40 3.44
CA TRP A 13 3.70 25.64 3.57
C TRP A 13 3.91 24.61 2.46
N ALA A 14 3.13 24.61 1.38
CA ALA A 14 3.35 23.71 0.24
C ALA A 14 4.81 23.76 -0.29
N PRO A 15 5.49 24.94 -0.38
CA PRO A 15 6.88 25.01 -0.80
C PRO A 15 7.88 24.25 0.12
N LEU A 16 7.51 23.98 1.38
CA LEU A 16 8.35 23.22 2.32
C LEU A 16 8.35 21.72 2.03
N GLY A 17 7.36 21.22 1.28
CA GLY A 17 7.21 19.79 0.98
C GLY A 17 7.25 18.94 2.24
N ASN A 18 8.20 18.01 2.33
CA ASN A 18 8.34 17.12 3.49
C ASN A 18 8.85 17.83 4.77
N PHE A 19 9.34 19.07 4.67
CA PHE A 19 9.81 19.85 5.83
C PHE A 19 8.70 20.64 6.51
N LYS A 20 7.46 20.56 6.03
CA LYS A 20 6.30 21.32 6.54
C LYS A 20 6.11 21.26 8.05
N TYR A 21 6.46 20.15 8.70
CA TYR A 21 6.32 19.99 10.16
C TYR A 21 7.11 21.03 10.99
N ILE A 22 8.13 21.67 10.41
CA ILE A 22 8.90 22.73 11.09
C ILE A 22 8.01 23.92 11.51
N VAL A 23 6.87 24.15 10.85
CA VAL A 23 5.94 25.23 11.20
C VAL A 23 5.29 25.04 12.58
N LEU A 24 5.32 23.82 13.14
CA LEU A 24 4.84 23.55 14.50
C LEU A 24 5.89 23.87 15.57
N ALA A 25 7.18 23.93 15.21
CA ALA A 25 8.28 24.08 16.16
C ALA A 25 8.18 25.34 17.06
N PRO A 26 7.81 26.54 16.54
CA PRO A 26 7.64 27.75 17.36
C PRO A 26 6.56 27.64 18.43
N TRP A 27 5.67 26.65 18.33
CA TRP A 27 4.56 26.45 19.25
C TRP A 27 4.87 25.32 20.24
N VAL A 28 5.30 24.18 19.71
CA VAL A 28 5.57 22.95 20.47
C VAL A 28 6.77 23.11 21.39
N ILE A 29 7.86 23.73 20.93
CA ILE A 29 9.09 23.84 21.72
C ILE A 29 8.86 24.69 22.98
N PRO A 30 8.33 25.93 22.91
CA PRO A 30 8.11 26.73 24.11
C PRO A 30 7.07 26.10 25.05
N SER A 31 6.01 25.50 24.50
CA SER A 31 4.98 24.81 25.29
C SER A 31 5.55 23.65 26.10
N THR A 32 6.35 22.81 25.44
CA THR A 32 7.03 21.67 26.07
C THR A 32 8.06 22.13 27.09
N TYR A 33 8.87 23.13 26.74
CA TYR A 33 9.88 23.69 27.63
C TYR A 33 9.26 24.27 28.90
N SER A 34 8.20 25.08 28.76
CA SER A 34 7.49 25.66 29.88
C SER A 34 6.93 24.57 30.80
N PHE A 35 6.31 23.52 30.25
CA PHE A 35 5.77 22.44 31.06
C PHE A 35 6.84 21.66 31.85
N ILE A 36 8.01 21.44 31.24
CA ILE A 36 9.11 20.69 31.87
C ILE A 36 9.80 21.51 32.97
N VAL A 37 10.04 22.80 32.72
CA VAL A 37 10.84 23.67 33.59
C VAL A 37 10.01 24.34 34.69
N SER A 38 8.72 24.60 34.46
CA SER A 38 7.85 25.21 35.46
C SER A 38 7.64 24.30 36.68
N ASP A 39 7.55 24.94 37.84
CA ASP A 39 7.13 24.31 39.09
C ASP A 39 5.68 23.82 39.00
N GLY A 40 5.32 22.80 39.79
CA GLY A 40 4.06 22.07 39.64
C GLY A 40 2.77 22.91 39.66
N LYS A 41 2.79 24.12 40.22
CA LYS A 41 1.64 25.05 40.24
C LYS A 41 1.52 25.91 38.98
N ASP A 42 2.61 26.09 38.23
CA ASP A 42 2.68 26.93 37.02
C ASP A 42 2.70 26.08 35.73
N ARG A 43 2.50 24.76 35.85
CA ARG A 43 2.45 23.84 34.72
C ARG A 43 1.08 23.88 34.04
N ASP A 44 1.06 24.35 32.80
CA ASP A 44 -0.11 24.23 31.95
C ASP A 44 -0.13 22.87 31.21
N LEU A 45 -0.83 21.91 31.80
CA LEU A 45 -1.05 20.61 31.17
C LEU A 45 -1.83 20.71 29.85
N SER A 46 -2.74 21.68 29.74
CA SER A 46 -3.58 21.84 28.55
C SER A 46 -2.80 22.35 27.34
N ASP A 47 -1.81 23.24 27.55
CA ASP A 47 -0.93 23.69 26.47
C ASP A 47 0.03 22.58 26.03
N PHE A 48 0.61 21.84 27.00
CA PHE A 48 1.51 20.71 26.73
C PHE A 48 0.84 19.59 25.92
N LEU A 49 -0.39 19.20 26.30
CA LEU A 49 -1.10 18.08 25.68
C LEU A 49 -1.57 18.34 24.24
N LYS A 50 -1.50 19.58 23.73
CA LYS A 50 -1.81 19.88 22.32
C LYS A 50 -0.95 19.07 21.37
N PHE A 51 0.37 18.96 21.60
CA PHE A 51 1.25 18.19 20.71
C PHE A 51 0.98 16.67 20.75
N PRO A 52 0.88 16.02 21.92
CA PRO A 52 0.40 14.63 22.02
C PRO A 52 -0.96 14.41 21.33
N LEU A 53 -1.89 15.36 21.41
CA LEU A 53 -3.17 15.28 20.72
C LEU A 53 -2.99 15.30 19.19
N LEU A 54 -2.11 16.12 18.63
CA LEU A 54 -1.80 16.10 17.19
C LEU A 54 -1.20 14.75 16.75
N LEU A 55 -0.31 14.17 17.55
CA LEU A 55 0.25 12.84 17.29
C LEU A 55 -0.82 11.75 17.36
N TRP A 56 -1.74 11.84 18.32
CA TRP A 56 -2.90 10.95 18.40
C TRP A 56 -3.75 11.03 17.14
N ARG A 57 -4.04 12.24 16.64
CA ARG A 57 -4.79 12.42 15.39
C ARG A 57 -4.09 11.77 14.20
N MET A 58 -2.76 11.93 14.07
CA MET A 58 -1.99 11.25 13.02
C MET A 58 -2.09 9.72 13.12
N LEU A 59 -1.92 9.17 14.32
CA LEU A 59 -2.00 7.73 14.58
C LEU A 59 -3.41 7.19 14.29
N HIS A 60 -4.44 7.89 14.77
CA HIS A 60 -5.84 7.52 14.59
C HIS A 60 -6.21 7.45 13.10
N ASN A 61 -5.85 8.47 12.31
CA ASN A 61 -6.04 8.46 10.86
C ASN A 61 -5.29 7.29 10.20
N GLN A 62 -4.04 7.04 10.59
CA GLN A 62 -3.27 5.92 10.03
C GLN A 62 -3.90 4.54 10.34
N ILE A 63 -4.45 4.34 11.54
CA ILE A 63 -5.19 3.11 11.88
C ILE A 63 -6.38 2.92 10.94
N TRP A 64 -7.15 3.98 10.70
CA TRP A 64 -8.29 3.94 9.78
C TRP A 64 -7.87 3.64 8.34
N ILE A 65 -6.79 4.27 7.84
CA ILE A 65 -6.24 3.98 6.50
C ILE A 65 -5.90 2.49 6.39
N SER A 66 -5.13 1.96 7.35
CA SER A 66 -4.74 0.55 7.36
C SER A 66 -5.94 -0.38 7.42
N LEU A 67 -6.94 -0.08 8.25
CA LEU A 67 -8.18 -0.86 8.36
C LEU A 67 -8.99 -0.83 7.07
N SER A 68 -9.22 0.35 6.49
CA SER A 68 -9.93 0.53 5.22
C SER A 68 -9.26 -0.23 4.09
N ARG A 69 -7.94 -0.11 3.94
CA ARG A 69 -7.18 -0.82 2.90
C ARG A 69 -7.22 -2.34 3.06
N TYR A 70 -7.14 -2.83 4.30
CA TYR A 70 -7.28 -4.26 4.59
C TYR A 70 -8.69 -4.78 4.25
N ARG A 71 -9.73 -4.10 4.73
CA ARG A 71 -11.14 -4.46 4.46
C ARG A 71 -11.48 -4.42 2.98
N THR A 72 -11.06 -3.36 2.28
CA THR A 72 -11.32 -3.21 0.85
C THR A 72 -10.56 -4.23 0.00
N ALA A 73 -9.35 -4.64 0.41
CA ALA A 73 -8.60 -5.74 -0.22
C ALA A 73 -9.31 -7.09 -0.09
N LYS A 74 -9.90 -7.38 1.08
CA LYS A 74 -10.74 -8.56 1.32
C LYS A 74 -12.07 -8.51 0.55
N GLY A 75 -12.62 -7.31 0.38
CA GLY A 75 -13.82 -7.03 -0.42
C GLY A 75 -15.16 -7.26 0.28
N ASN A 76 -15.15 -7.74 1.53
CA ASN A 76 -16.37 -7.88 2.32
C ASN A 76 -16.87 -6.53 2.83
N ASN A 77 -18.18 -6.34 2.79
CA ASN A 77 -18.85 -5.09 3.12
C ASN A 77 -18.42 -3.87 2.28
N ARG A 78 -17.69 -4.07 1.17
CA ARG A 78 -17.20 -2.98 0.31
C ARG A 78 -18.36 -2.26 -0.40
N ILE A 79 -18.30 -0.92 -0.42
CA ILE A 79 -19.40 -0.09 -0.92
C ILE A 79 -19.22 0.20 -2.42
N VAL A 80 -18.08 0.76 -2.82
CA VAL A 80 -17.80 1.17 -4.21
C VAL A 80 -16.71 0.31 -4.84
N ASP A 81 -16.99 -0.16 -6.06
CA ASP A 81 -16.06 -0.88 -6.94
C ASP A 81 -15.44 0.03 -7.99
N LYS A 82 -14.69 1.04 -7.54
CA LYS A 82 -13.87 1.90 -8.40
C LYS A 82 -12.38 1.67 -8.10
N PRO A 83 -11.51 1.75 -9.11
CA PRO A 83 -10.08 1.58 -8.92
C PRO A 83 -9.48 2.74 -8.14
N ILE A 84 -8.47 2.43 -7.34
CA ILE A 84 -7.54 3.40 -6.76
C ILE A 84 -6.20 3.22 -7.47
N ASP A 85 -5.62 4.32 -7.94
CA ASP A 85 -4.35 4.32 -8.66
C ASP A 85 -3.37 5.33 -8.03
N PHE A 86 -2.10 5.28 -8.46
CA PHE A 86 -1.05 6.18 -7.97
C PHE A 86 -1.41 7.67 -8.04
N ASP A 87 -2.19 8.11 -9.04
CA ASP A 87 -2.61 9.50 -9.16
C ASP A 87 -3.48 9.94 -7.98
N GLN A 88 -4.33 9.06 -7.47
CA GLN A 88 -5.11 9.35 -6.26
C GLN A 88 -4.18 9.41 -5.04
N VAL A 89 -3.29 8.43 -4.87
CA VAL A 89 -2.34 8.41 -3.74
C VAL A 89 -1.48 9.68 -3.70
N ASP A 90 -1.04 10.19 -4.86
CA ASP A 90 -0.26 11.42 -4.94
C ASP A 90 -1.09 12.67 -4.60
N ARG A 91 -2.34 12.73 -5.05
CA ARG A 91 -3.28 13.82 -4.70
C ARG A 91 -3.57 13.87 -3.21
N GLU A 92 -3.70 12.72 -2.57
CA GLU A 92 -4.10 12.60 -1.16
C GLU A 92 -2.91 12.57 -0.19
N ARG A 93 -1.68 12.70 -0.71
CA ARG A 93 -0.43 12.53 0.05
C ARG A 93 -0.28 13.50 1.23
N ASN A 94 -0.87 14.68 1.14
CA ASN A 94 -0.71 15.76 2.12
C ASN A 94 -1.90 15.88 3.09
N TRP A 95 -2.63 14.79 3.33
CA TRP A 95 -3.79 14.74 4.23
C TRP A 95 -3.52 15.28 5.65
N ASP A 96 -2.27 15.26 6.09
CA ASP A 96 -1.81 15.73 7.40
C ASP A 96 -1.65 17.25 7.51
N ASP A 97 -1.79 18.01 6.41
CA ASP A 97 -1.75 19.48 6.42
C ASP A 97 -2.82 20.08 7.35
N GLN A 98 -4.02 19.48 7.39
CA GLN A 98 -5.08 19.90 8.29
C GLN A 98 -4.70 19.75 9.77
N ILE A 99 -3.90 18.74 10.12
CA ILE A 99 -3.46 18.50 11.50
C ILE A 99 -2.48 19.60 11.90
N ILE A 100 -1.57 19.96 11.00
CA ILE A 100 -0.62 21.07 11.20
C ILE A 100 -1.38 22.38 11.42
N LEU A 101 -2.36 22.70 10.56
CA LEU A 101 -3.18 23.91 10.68
C LEU A 101 -3.92 23.96 12.02
N ASN A 102 -4.62 22.87 12.36
CA ASN A 102 -5.34 22.75 13.62
C ASN A 102 -4.41 22.90 14.82
N GLY A 103 -3.20 22.33 14.75
CA GLY A 103 -2.18 22.49 15.78
C GLY A 103 -1.80 23.94 16.01
N ILE A 104 -1.43 24.66 14.94
CA ILE A 104 -1.11 26.09 15.02
C ILE A 104 -2.27 26.86 15.66
N LEU A 105 -3.50 26.61 15.21
CA LEU A 105 -4.66 27.34 15.67
C LEU A 105 -5.04 27.02 17.12
N LEU A 106 -4.89 25.78 17.59
CA LEU A 106 -5.06 25.43 19.00
C LEU A 106 -4.06 26.17 19.90
N TYR A 107 -2.81 26.32 19.45
CA TYR A 107 -1.81 27.10 20.19
C TYR A 107 -2.11 28.61 20.15
N VAL A 108 -2.44 29.15 18.98
CA VAL A 108 -2.77 30.58 18.81
C VAL A 108 -4.01 30.95 19.61
N LEU A 109 -5.13 30.24 19.42
CA LEU A 109 -6.38 30.53 20.13
C LEU A 109 -6.24 30.35 21.63
N GLY A 110 -5.53 29.31 22.07
CA GLY A 110 -5.29 29.08 23.50
C GLY A 110 -4.55 30.25 24.16
N ARG A 111 -3.60 30.88 23.47
CA ARG A 111 -2.83 32.02 23.98
C ARG A 111 -3.52 33.37 23.76
N ALA A 112 -4.33 33.50 22.72
CA ALA A 112 -4.95 34.75 22.33
C ALA A 112 -6.27 35.03 23.07
N LEU A 113 -6.97 33.99 23.53
CA LEU A 113 -8.30 34.14 24.13
C LEU A 113 -8.26 33.82 25.64
N PRO A 114 -9.01 34.59 26.46
CA PRO A 114 -9.11 34.31 27.89
C PRO A 114 -9.78 32.94 28.10
N GLY A 115 -9.26 32.17 29.05
CA GLY A 115 -9.74 30.81 29.32
C GLY A 115 -9.19 29.74 28.36
N GLY A 116 -8.19 30.04 27.52
CA GLY A 116 -7.56 29.08 26.61
C GLY A 116 -6.32 28.34 27.15
N LEU A 117 -5.92 28.65 28.38
CA LEU A 117 -4.78 28.07 29.11
C LEU A 117 -5.25 27.54 30.47
N ASN A 118 -4.47 26.63 31.05
CA ASN A 118 -4.72 26.00 32.36
C ASN A 118 -6.11 25.36 32.46
N LEU A 119 -6.55 24.69 31.40
CA LEU A 119 -7.88 24.09 31.34
C LEU A 119 -8.03 22.94 32.35
N PRO A 120 -9.21 22.79 32.98
CA PRO A 120 -9.52 21.61 33.77
C PRO A 120 -9.51 20.35 32.88
N ILE A 121 -9.23 19.19 33.48
CA ILE A 121 -9.24 17.91 32.76
C ILE A 121 -10.66 17.61 32.24
N TRP A 122 -11.69 17.87 33.05
CA TRP A 122 -13.08 17.54 32.74
C TRP A 122 -14.04 18.63 33.22
N THR A 123 -15.06 18.92 32.39
CA THR A 123 -16.19 19.80 32.70
C THR A 123 -17.45 19.27 32.02
N THR A 124 -18.41 18.78 32.80
CA THR A 124 -19.62 18.15 32.24
C THR A 124 -20.43 19.11 31.38
N ASP A 125 -20.65 20.35 31.87
CA ASP A 125 -21.43 21.35 31.14
C ASP A 125 -20.78 21.73 29.81
N GLY A 126 -19.44 21.82 29.78
CA GLY A 126 -18.67 22.08 28.56
C GLY A 126 -18.77 20.94 27.54
N VAL A 127 -18.76 19.69 28.00
CA VAL A 127 -18.95 18.51 27.14
C VAL A 127 -20.36 18.50 26.54
N ILE A 128 -21.39 18.71 27.36
CA ILE A 128 -22.79 18.77 26.90
C ILE A 128 -22.96 19.92 25.89
N LEU A 129 -22.47 21.11 26.22
CA LEU A 129 -22.56 22.27 25.35
C LEU A 129 -21.81 22.03 24.03
N THR A 130 -20.65 21.37 24.06
CA THR A 130 -19.90 20.98 22.86
C THR A 130 -20.74 20.08 21.94
N ILE A 131 -21.41 19.07 22.50
CA ILE A 131 -22.28 18.15 21.75
C ILE A 131 -23.46 18.90 21.12
N LEU A 132 -24.13 19.76 21.89
CA LEU A 132 -25.28 20.54 21.41
C LEU A 132 -24.89 21.54 20.33
N LEU A 133 -23.76 22.23 20.50
CA LEU A 133 -23.23 23.18 19.50
C LEU A 133 -22.81 22.47 18.21
N HIS A 134 -22.29 21.24 18.32
CA HIS A 134 -22.00 20.43 17.16
C HIS A 134 -23.30 19.99 16.44
N ALA A 135 -24.19 19.32 17.15
CA ALA A 135 -25.41 18.72 16.58
C ALA A 135 -26.38 19.77 15.99
N GLY A 136 -26.39 20.98 16.54
CA GLY A 136 -27.21 22.09 16.04
C GLY A 136 -26.42 22.99 15.08
N PRO A 137 -25.81 24.10 15.57
CA PRO A 137 -25.17 25.11 14.74
C PRO A 137 -24.16 24.59 13.71
N VAL A 138 -23.22 23.71 14.11
CA VAL A 138 -22.16 23.24 13.21
C VAL A 138 -22.73 22.42 12.07
N GLU A 139 -23.58 21.44 12.35
CA GLU A 139 -24.22 20.61 11.33
C GLU A 139 -25.09 21.43 10.36
N PHE A 140 -25.90 22.36 10.90
CA PHE A 140 -26.74 23.22 10.07
C PHE A 140 -25.93 24.12 9.14
N LEU A 141 -24.89 24.79 9.67
CA LEU A 141 -24.04 25.68 8.88
C LEU A 141 -23.20 24.88 7.86
N TYR A 142 -22.72 23.68 8.22
CA TYR A 142 -22.02 22.81 7.29
C TYR A 142 -22.91 22.41 6.12
N TYR A 143 -24.14 21.95 6.39
CA TYR A 143 -25.07 21.49 5.36
C TYR A 143 -25.24 22.54 4.25
N TRP A 144 -25.48 23.80 4.64
CA TRP A 144 -25.66 24.88 3.67
C TRP A 144 -24.38 25.26 2.95
N PHE A 145 -23.25 25.32 3.65
CA PHE A 145 -21.96 25.61 3.03
C PHE A 145 -21.56 24.52 2.04
N HIS A 146 -21.70 23.25 2.42
CA HIS A 146 -21.40 22.12 1.57
C HIS A 146 -22.30 22.09 0.34
N ARG A 147 -23.61 22.31 0.50
CA ARG A 147 -24.54 22.46 -0.63
C ARG A 147 -24.13 23.62 -1.56
N ALA A 148 -23.66 24.74 -1.01
CA ALA A 148 -23.14 25.85 -1.80
C ALA A 148 -21.85 25.49 -2.56
N LEU A 149 -20.95 24.70 -1.96
CA LEU A 149 -19.74 24.20 -2.62
C LEU A 149 -20.06 23.36 -3.87
N HIS A 150 -21.23 22.72 -3.92
CA HIS A 150 -21.71 21.97 -5.10
C HIS A 150 -22.34 22.86 -6.18
N HIS A 151 -22.42 24.17 -5.96
CA HIS A 151 -22.70 25.12 -7.04
C HIS A 151 -21.50 25.17 -8.01
N HIS A 152 -21.77 25.14 -9.32
CA HIS A 152 -20.76 24.98 -10.39
C HIS A 152 -19.50 25.86 -10.23
N PHE A 153 -19.68 27.10 -9.76
CA PHE A 153 -18.57 28.04 -9.54
C PHE A 153 -17.61 27.58 -8.43
N LEU A 154 -18.15 27.25 -7.25
CA LEU A 154 -17.36 26.80 -6.10
C LEU A 154 -16.86 25.37 -6.30
N TYR A 155 -17.67 24.52 -6.92
CA TYR A 155 -17.30 23.12 -7.19
C TYR A 155 -16.03 23.04 -8.05
N SER A 156 -16.02 23.73 -9.19
CA SER A 156 -14.87 23.69 -10.10
C SER A 156 -13.58 24.24 -9.48
N ARG A 157 -13.69 25.13 -8.49
CA ARG A 157 -12.56 25.84 -7.85
C ARG A 157 -12.04 25.21 -6.58
N TYR A 158 -12.93 24.67 -5.76
CA TYR A 158 -12.62 24.26 -4.40
C TYR A 158 -12.95 22.78 -4.20
N HIS A 159 -14.20 22.39 -4.44
CA HIS A 159 -14.69 21.09 -3.98
C HIS A 159 -14.50 19.91 -4.96
N SER A 160 -14.28 20.19 -6.25
CA SER A 160 -14.01 19.15 -7.27
C SER A 160 -12.73 18.37 -7.00
N HIS A 161 -11.79 18.93 -6.24
CA HIS A 161 -10.58 18.22 -5.85
C HIS A 161 -10.88 17.05 -4.90
N HIS A 162 -11.75 17.28 -3.91
CA HIS A 162 -12.21 16.26 -2.98
C HIS A 162 -12.96 15.13 -3.71
N HIS A 163 -13.88 15.52 -4.58
CA HIS A 163 -14.68 14.61 -5.42
C HIS A 163 -13.92 13.91 -6.55
N SER A 164 -12.62 14.23 -6.73
CA SER A 164 -11.78 13.50 -7.68
C SER A 164 -11.48 12.06 -7.24
N SER A 165 -11.76 11.72 -5.98
CA SER A 165 -11.55 10.41 -5.38
C SER A 165 -12.89 9.70 -5.16
N ILE A 166 -13.41 9.03 -6.20
CA ILE A 166 -14.72 8.35 -6.14
C ILE A 166 -14.68 7.13 -5.21
N ALA A 167 -13.63 6.30 -5.31
CA ALA A 167 -13.33 5.31 -4.28
C ALA A 167 -12.55 6.03 -3.17
N THR A 168 -13.28 6.47 -2.15
CA THR A 168 -12.69 7.22 -1.04
C THR A 168 -11.79 6.31 -0.19
N GLU A 169 -10.74 6.90 0.37
CA GLU A 169 -10.00 6.38 1.51
C GLU A 169 -10.26 7.30 2.71
N PRO A 170 -10.05 6.87 3.98
CA PRO A 170 -10.29 7.71 5.16
C PRO A 170 -9.68 9.12 5.05
N ILE A 171 -8.49 9.22 4.46
CA ILE A 171 -7.78 10.48 4.21
C ILE A 171 -8.44 11.39 3.17
N THR A 172 -9.25 10.86 2.24
CA THR A 172 -10.01 11.67 1.27
C THR A 172 -10.87 12.72 1.98
N SER A 173 -11.33 12.43 3.21
CA SER A 173 -12.11 13.32 4.06
C SER A 173 -11.48 14.69 4.34
N VAL A 174 -10.16 14.81 4.18
CA VAL A 174 -9.41 16.03 4.46
C VAL A 174 -8.64 16.55 3.24
N ILE A 175 -8.96 16.04 2.04
CA ILE A 175 -8.34 16.50 0.80
C ILE A 175 -9.20 17.58 0.18
N HIS A 176 -8.94 18.81 0.63
CA HIS A 176 -9.57 20.02 0.12
C HIS A 176 -8.54 21.14 -0.05
N PRO A 177 -8.78 22.10 -0.95
CA PRO A 177 -7.97 23.30 -1.05
C PRO A 177 -7.92 24.09 0.26
N PHE A 178 -6.88 24.91 0.44
CA PHE A 178 -6.63 25.62 1.71
C PHE A 178 -7.78 26.57 2.10
N ALA A 179 -8.35 27.31 1.14
CA ALA A 179 -9.50 28.18 1.39
C ALA A 179 -10.72 27.45 1.97
N GLU A 180 -10.99 26.24 1.46
CA GLU A 180 -12.10 25.41 1.95
C GLU A 180 -11.85 24.94 3.39
N HIS A 181 -10.60 24.56 3.69
CA HIS A 181 -10.18 24.22 5.05
C HIS A 181 -10.30 25.37 6.05
N ILE A 182 -10.07 26.62 5.64
CA ILE A 182 -10.27 27.78 6.52
C ILE A 182 -11.74 27.85 6.97
N VAL A 183 -12.69 27.67 6.05
CA VAL A 183 -14.12 27.71 6.37
C VAL A 183 -14.53 26.53 7.26
N TYR A 184 -14.10 25.31 6.93
CA TYR A 184 -14.34 24.15 7.77
C TYR A 184 -13.74 24.31 9.16
N PHE A 185 -12.53 24.85 9.26
CA PHE A 185 -11.92 25.15 10.56
C PHE A 185 -12.77 26.14 11.35
N THR A 186 -13.17 27.27 10.77
CA THR A 186 -14.00 28.27 11.46
C THR A 186 -15.27 27.63 11.99
N LEU A 187 -15.93 26.82 11.16
CA LEU A 187 -17.12 26.07 11.55
C LEU A 187 -16.83 25.10 12.72
N PHE A 188 -15.81 24.25 12.61
CA PHE A 188 -15.47 23.29 13.65
C PHE A 188 -14.92 23.94 14.92
N SER A 189 -14.44 25.18 14.87
CA SER A 189 -13.98 25.92 16.04
C SER A 189 -15.14 26.43 16.92
N ILE A 190 -16.38 26.48 16.41
CA ILE A 190 -17.54 27.03 17.13
C ILE A 190 -17.71 26.40 18.52
N PRO A 191 -17.73 25.06 18.71
CA PRO A 191 -17.91 24.49 20.04
C PRO A 191 -16.75 24.80 21.00
N ILE A 192 -15.51 24.74 20.51
CA ILE A 192 -14.30 25.01 21.31
C ILE A 192 -14.26 26.47 21.74
N VAL A 193 -14.43 27.41 20.81
CA VAL A 193 -14.38 28.84 21.10
C VAL A 193 -15.53 29.26 22.00
N THR A 194 -16.75 28.75 21.76
CA THR A 194 -17.91 29.10 22.59
C THR A 194 -17.74 28.61 24.03
N THR A 195 -17.36 27.35 24.22
CA THR A 195 -17.14 26.79 25.56
C THR A 195 -15.96 27.45 26.27
N MET A 196 -14.93 27.89 25.53
CA MET A 196 -13.83 28.69 26.06
C MET A 196 -14.31 30.04 26.61
N LEU A 197 -15.08 30.78 25.81
CA LEU A 197 -15.59 32.10 26.20
C LEU A 197 -16.59 32.03 27.36
N VAL A 198 -17.34 30.93 27.47
CA VAL A 198 -18.25 30.65 28.59
C VAL A 198 -17.50 30.13 29.83
N GLY A 199 -16.20 29.80 29.72
CA GLY A 199 -15.38 29.31 30.83
C GLY A 199 -15.66 27.84 31.22
N THR A 200 -16.21 27.06 30.29
CA THR A 200 -16.58 25.65 30.50
C THR A 200 -15.71 24.68 29.71
N LEU A 201 -14.75 25.16 28.92
CA LEU A 201 -13.85 24.32 28.13
C LEU A 201 -12.98 23.42 29.03
N SER A 202 -12.77 22.17 28.61
CA SER A 202 -11.85 21.24 29.28
C SER A 202 -10.99 20.47 28.28
N ILE A 203 -9.87 19.93 28.76
CA ILE A 203 -8.94 19.12 27.98
C ILE A 203 -9.67 17.93 27.34
N ALA A 204 -10.50 17.21 28.13
CA ALA A 204 -11.27 16.07 27.64
C ALA A 204 -12.29 16.46 26.56
N SER A 205 -12.95 17.63 26.68
CA SER A 205 -13.90 18.09 25.66
C SER A 205 -13.20 18.36 24.32
N ILE A 206 -12.04 19.03 24.32
CA ILE A 206 -11.25 19.28 23.09
C ILE A 206 -10.80 17.95 22.46
N ALA A 207 -10.17 17.08 23.26
CA ALA A 207 -9.62 15.83 22.76
C ALA A 207 -10.73 14.91 22.24
N GLY A 208 -11.84 14.79 22.97
CA GLY A 208 -13.01 14.01 22.57
C GLY A 208 -13.65 14.56 21.31
N TYR A 209 -13.84 15.88 21.22
CA TYR A 209 -14.46 16.51 20.05
C TYR A 209 -13.61 16.35 18.78
N LEU A 210 -12.31 16.65 18.84
CA LEU A 210 -11.43 16.46 17.67
C LEU A 210 -11.31 14.99 17.25
N THR A 211 -11.26 14.07 18.23
CA THR A 211 -11.26 12.64 17.94
C THR A 211 -12.59 12.20 17.30
N TYR A 212 -13.72 12.74 17.75
CA TYR A 212 -15.04 12.48 17.15
C TYR A 212 -15.12 12.98 15.71
N ILE A 213 -14.68 14.21 15.42
CA ILE A 213 -14.61 14.74 14.05
C ILE A 213 -13.77 13.82 13.15
N ASP A 214 -12.56 13.45 13.60
CA ASP A 214 -11.67 12.57 12.83
C ASP A 214 -12.28 11.17 12.66
N PHE A 215 -12.92 10.62 13.69
CA PHE A 215 -13.59 9.31 13.64
C PHE A 215 -14.70 9.30 12.61
N MET A 216 -15.61 10.27 12.69
CA MET A 216 -16.76 10.35 11.81
C MET A 216 -16.30 10.55 10.36
N ASN A 217 -15.37 11.46 10.10
CA ASN A 217 -14.82 11.69 8.77
C ASN A 217 -14.14 10.43 8.18
N ASN A 218 -13.30 9.75 8.97
CA ASN A 218 -12.65 8.52 8.54
C ASN A 218 -13.65 7.40 8.27
N MET A 219 -14.64 7.24 9.13
CA MET A 219 -15.73 6.28 8.97
C MET A 219 -16.50 6.54 7.67
N GLY A 220 -16.86 7.78 7.37
CA GLY A 220 -17.58 8.15 6.15
C GLY A 220 -16.85 7.83 4.85
N HIS A 221 -15.52 7.85 4.88
CA HIS A 221 -14.68 7.71 3.69
C HIS A 221 -13.95 6.35 3.62
N CYS A 222 -14.25 5.41 4.52
CA CYS A 222 -13.50 4.16 4.61
C CYS A 222 -13.83 3.14 3.50
N ASN A 223 -14.88 3.36 2.70
CA ASN A 223 -15.34 2.51 1.60
C ASN A 223 -15.69 1.05 2.00
N PHE A 224 -16.05 0.82 3.27
CA PHE A 224 -16.71 -0.40 3.71
C PHE A 224 -17.79 -0.09 4.75
N GLU A 225 -18.90 -0.85 4.71
CA GLU A 225 -19.98 -0.68 5.67
C GLU A 225 -19.69 -1.46 6.96
N LEU A 226 -19.71 -0.78 8.11
CA LEU A 226 -19.45 -1.36 9.42
C LEU A 226 -20.56 -1.14 10.45
N ILE A 227 -21.54 -0.28 10.17
CA ILE A 227 -22.62 0.01 11.09
C ILE A 227 -23.65 -1.12 11.03
N PRO A 228 -23.82 -1.90 12.11
CA PRO A 228 -24.69 -3.07 12.07
C PRO A 228 -26.17 -2.68 12.14
N LYS A 229 -27.05 -3.46 11.49
CA LYS A 229 -28.49 -3.16 11.40
C LYS A 229 -29.17 -3.01 12.76
N TRP A 230 -28.76 -3.81 13.74
CA TRP A 230 -29.38 -3.81 15.07
C TRP A 230 -29.33 -2.45 15.75
N LEU A 231 -28.31 -1.63 15.45
CA LEU A 231 -28.16 -0.31 16.05
C LEU A 231 -29.32 0.62 15.67
N PHE A 232 -29.74 0.58 14.39
CA PHE A 232 -30.90 1.32 13.89
C PHE A 232 -32.22 0.64 14.22
N SER A 233 -32.24 -0.67 14.51
CA SER A 233 -33.45 -1.34 15.01
C SER A 233 -33.75 -0.98 16.47
N ILE A 234 -32.73 -0.89 17.33
CA ILE A 234 -32.91 -0.56 18.76
C ILE A 234 -33.30 0.91 18.93
N PHE A 235 -32.67 1.82 18.19
CA PHE A 235 -32.98 3.25 18.23
C PHE A 235 -33.14 3.82 16.81
N PRO A 236 -34.33 3.67 16.19
CA PRO A 236 -34.57 4.13 14.81
C PRO A 236 -34.22 5.58 14.51
N PRO A 237 -34.40 6.56 15.43
CA PRO A 237 -33.97 7.94 15.18
C PRO A 237 -32.46 8.10 14.92
N LEU A 238 -31.63 7.15 15.37
CA LEU A 238 -30.17 7.23 15.22
C LEU A 238 -29.73 7.37 13.75
N LYS A 239 -30.47 6.78 12.80
CA LYS A 239 -30.14 6.85 11.38
C LYS A 239 -30.15 8.29 10.83
N TYR A 240 -30.78 9.23 11.53
CA TYR A 240 -30.78 10.66 11.20
C TYR A 240 -29.74 11.45 12.01
N LEU A 241 -29.23 10.89 13.11
CA LEU A 241 -28.24 11.53 13.98
C LEU A 241 -26.80 11.11 13.65
N ILE A 242 -26.61 9.97 12.98
CA ILE A 242 -25.31 9.43 12.59
C ILE A 242 -25.43 8.81 11.20
N TYR A 243 -24.68 9.34 10.24
CA TYR A 243 -24.58 8.78 8.91
C TYR A 243 -23.75 7.50 8.88
N THR A 244 -23.98 6.68 7.85
CA THR A 244 -23.18 5.47 7.58
C THR A 244 -22.11 5.75 6.52
N PRO A 245 -21.04 4.94 6.43
CA PRO A 245 -20.12 5.01 5.30
C PRO A 245 -20.83 4.90 3.94
N SER A 246 -21.85 4.03 3.83
CA SER A 246 -22.66 3.89 2.60
C SER A 246 -23.42 5.17 2.25
N TYR A 247 -23.99 5.86 3.24
CA TYR A 247 -24.67 7.15 3.04
C TYR A 247 -23.76 8.19 2.40
N HIS A 248 -22.55 8.36 2.92
CA HIS A 248 -21.61 9.36 2.41
C HIS A 248 -20.93 8.94 1.12
N SER A 249 -20.75 7.63 0.91
CA SER A 249 -20.26 7.14 -0.38
C SER A 249 -21.22 7.47 -1.54
N LEU A 250 -22.53 7.55 -1.27
CA LEU A 250 -23.50 8.05 -2.26
C LEU A 250 -23.23 9.51 -2.63
N HIS A 251 -22.82 10.33 -1.68
CA HIS A 251 -22.44 11.72 -1.95
C HIS A 251 -21.31 11.81 -2.98
N HIS A 252 -20.26 11.01 -2.82
CA HIS A 252 -19.10 10.93 -3.72
C HIS A 252 -19.39 10.30 -5.10
N THR A 253 -20.54 9.62 -5.25
CA THR A 253 -20.91 8.95 -6.51
C THR A 253 -22.04 9.65 -7.26
N GLN A 254 -22.95 10.32 -6.55
CA GLN A 254 -24.10 11.03 -7.12
C GLN A 254 -23.90 12.55 -7.16
N PHE A 255 -23.01 13.11 -6.33
CA PHE A 255 -22.62 14.53 -6.22
C PHE A 255 -23.74 15.52 -5.83
N ARG A 256 -25.02 15.15 -5.97
CA ARG A 256 -26.16 16.07 -5.81
C ARG A 256 -27.13 15.69 -4.68
N THR A 257 -26.70 14.78 -3.82
CA THR A 257 -27.46 14.25 -2.69
C THR A 257 -26.55 14.10 -1.49
N ASN A 258 -27.14 13.94 -0.31
CA ASN A 258 -26.44 13.64 0.94
C ASN A 258 -25.37 14.69 1.32
N TYR A 259 -25.78 15.94 1.55
CA TYR A 259 -24.89 17.07 1.89
C TYR A 259 -24.56 17.23 3.37
N SER A 260 -25.29 16.55 4.26
CA SER A 260 -25.06 16.57 5.71
C SER A 260 -23.63 16.22 6.08
N LEU A 261 -23.13 16.81 7.17
CA LEU A 261 -21.83 16.47 7.73
C LEU A 261 -21.89 15.06 8.34
N PHE A 262 -22.49 14.93 9.53
CA PHE A 262 -22.62 13.65 10.21
C PHE A 262 -24.06 13.28 10.53
N MET A 263 -25.00 14.23 10.46
CA MET A 263 -26.41 14.01 10.77
C MET A 263 -27.27 14.04 9.50
N PRO A 264 -27.69 12.88 8.95
CA PRO A 264 -28.59 12.81 7.79
C PRO A 264 -29.95 13.53 7.98
N LEU A 265 -30.26 13.94 9.21
CA LEU A 265 -31.42 14.77 9.56
C LEU A 265 -31.62 15.95 8.60
N TYR A 266 -30.57 16.72 8.27
CA TYR A 266 -30.70 17.90 7.43
C TYR A 266 -31.04 17.55 5.97
N ASP A 267 -30.42 16.52 5.40
CA ASP A 267 -30.82 16.00 4.09
C ASP A 267 -32.24 15.46 4.05
N TRP A 268 -32.68 14.80 5.14
CA TRP A 268 -34.06 14.35 5.26
C TRP A 268 -35.05 15.53 5.33
N LEU A 269 -34.76 16.54 6.17
CA LEU A 269 -35.60 17.74 6.32
C LEU A 269 -35.72 18.54 5.02
N TYR A 270 -34.62 18.68 4.27
CA TYR A 270 -34.58 19.48 3.05
C TYR A 270 -34.76 18.67 1.76
N GLY A 271 -35.05 17.37 1.86
CA GLY A 271 -35.35 16.52 0.70
C GLY A 271 -34.17 16.27 -0.23
N THR A 272 -32.93 16.29 0.29
CA THR A 272 -31.70 16.02 -0.45
C THR A 272 -31.07 14.65 -0.15
N MET A 273 -31.76 13.82 0.65
CA MET A 273 -31.37 12.43 0.90
C MET A 273 -31.56 11.56 -0.35
N ASP A 274 -30.52 10.79 -0.71
CA ASP A 274 -30.56 9.89 -1.85
C ASP A 274 -31.54 8.74 -1.63
N LYS A 275 -32.35 8.43 -2.65
CA LYS A 275 -33.38 7.38 -2.60
C LYS A 275 -32.80 5.97 -2.44
N SER A 276 -31.55 5.76 -2.83
CA SER A 276 -30.86 4.47 -2.73
C SER A 276 -30.14 4.24 -1.40
N THR A 277 -30.16 5.22 -0.48
CA THR A 277 -29.47 5.17 0.82
C THR A 277 -29.69 3.85 1.57
N ASP A 278 -30.95 3.50 1.84
CA ASP A 278 -31.27 2.28 2.61
C ASP A 278 -30.86 1.02 1.83
N THR A 279 -31.12 1.00 0.51
CA THR A 279 -30.75 -0.15 -0.34
C THR A 279 -29.24 -0.37 -0.34
N LEU A 280 -28.42 0.68 -0.56
CA LEU A 280 -26.96 0.55 -0.59
C LEU A 280 -26.41 0.11 0.76
N TYR A 281 -26.92 0.66 1.86
CA TYR A 281 -26.56 0.23 3.21
C TYR A 281 -26.79 -1.27 3.40
N GLU A 282 -27.99 -1.75 3.06
CA GLU A 282 -28.33 -3.16 3.21
C GLU A 282 -27.53 -4.09 2.29
N THR A 283 -27.33 -3.71 1.04
CA THR A 283 -26.57 -4.53 0.08
C THR A 283 -25.10 -4.57 0.45
N SER A 284 -24.54 -3.46 0.94
CA SER A 284 -23.15 -3.40 1.40
C SER A 284 -22.96 -4.31 2.60
N LEU A 285 -23.85 -4.29 3.61
CA LEU A 285 -23.74 -5.20 4.76
C LEU A 285 -23.78 -6.69 4.41
N LYS A 286 -24.54 -7.06 3.39
CA LYS A 286 -24.67 -8.44 2.91
C LYS A 286 -23.55 -8.86 1.96
N ARG A 287 -22.67 -7.94 1.56
CA ARG A 287 -21.61 -8.23 0.59
C ARG A 287 -20.55 -9.13 1.20
N GLU A 288 -20.49 -10.35 0.68
CA GLU A 288 -19.51 -11.36 1.08
C GLU A 288 -18.09 -11.03 0.61
N GLU A 289 -17.13 -11.77 1.16
CA GLU A 289 -15.73 -11.70 0.77
C GLU A 289 -15.54 -12.01 -0.72
N GLU A 290 -14.64 -11.28 -1.37
CA GLU A 290 -14.37 -11.47 -2.79
C GLU A 290 -13.40 -12.63 -2.98
N TRP A 291 -13.86 -13.69 -3.63
CA TRP A 291 -13.01 -14.84 -3.96
C TRP A 291 -12.11 -14.54 -5.17
N PRO A 292 -10.80 -14.79 -5.08
CA PRO A 292 -9.85 -14.52 -6.16
C PRO A 292 -9.84 -15.64 -7.22
N ASP A 293 -9.66 -15.27 -8.49
CA ASP A 293 -9.28 -16.22 -9.55
C ASP A 293 -7.78 -16.55 -9.49
N VAL A 294 -6.95 -15.59 -9.09
CA VAL A 294 -5.49 -15.74 -8.98
C VAL A 294 -5.00 -15.22 -7.64
N VAL A 295 -4.20 -16.02 -6.95
CA VAL A 295 -3.50 -15.62 -5.72
C VAL A 295 -2.00 -15.49 -6.02
N HIS A 296 -1.38 -14.39 -5.60
CA HIS A 296 0.07 -14.26 -5.53
C HIS A 296 0.52 -14.31 -4.07
N LEU A 297 1.30 -15.32 -3.70
CA LEU A 297 1.75 -15.52 -2.33
C LEU A 297 3.15 -14.94 -2.14
N THR A 298 3.25 -13.85 -1.38
CA THR A 298 4.50 -13.17 -1.03
C THR A 298 4.83 -13.32 0.46
N HIS A 299 5.89 -12.67 0.93
CA HIS A 299 6.22 -12.57 2.35
C HIS A 299 6.95 -11.27 2.65
N LEU A 300 7.13 -10.96 3.93
CA LEU A 300 7.85 -9.78 4.38
C LEU A 300 9.34 -9.92 4.07
N THR A 301 10.01 -8.86 3.60
CA THR A 301 11.43 -8.95 3.22
C THR A 301 12.34 -8.59 4.39
N THR A 302 12.35 -7.31 4.77
CA THR A 302 13.03 -6.79 5.97
C THR A 302 12.02 -6.29 7.00
N PRO A 303 12.41 -6.04 8.27
CA PRO A 303 11.52 -5.45 9.27
C PRO A 303 10.79 -4.19 8.78
N GLU A 304 11.45 -3.35 8.00
CA GLU A 304 10.94 -2.09 7.44
C GLU A 304 10.01 -2.28 6.23
N SER A 305 10.00 -3.46 5.60
CA SER A 305 9.16 -3.73 4.42
C SER A 305 7.66 -3.61 4.72
N ILE A 306 7.26 -3.73 5.98
CA ILE A 306 5.89 -3.56 6.47
C ILE A 306 5.31 -2.17 6.12
N TYR A 307 6.18 -1.15 6.06
CA TYR A 307 5.78 0.22 5.75
C TYR A 307 5.45 0.43 4.28
N HIS A 308 5.95 -0.47 3.42
CA HIS A 308 5.75 -0.45 1.98
C HIS A 308 4.65 -1.41 1.51
N LEU A 309 4.04 -2.19 2.42
CA LEU A 309 2.81 -2.91 2.11
C LEU A 309 1.68 -1.93 1.85
N ARG A 310 0.74 -2.29 0.97
CA ARG A 310 -0.46 -1.47 0.70
C ARG A 310 -1.20 -1.06 1.98
N ILE A 311 -1.35 -1.98 2.93
CA ILE A 311 -1.99 -1.75 4.24
C ILE A 311 -1.20 -0.82 5.17
N GLY A 312 0.07 -0.54 4.86
CA GLY A 312 0.94 0.35 5.63
C GLY A 312 0.71 1.82 5.31
N PHE A 313 1.79 2.57 5.08
CA PHE A 313 1.72 3.98 4.74
C PHE A 313 1.52 4.16 3.24
N ALA A 314 0.40 4.73 2.82
CA ALA A 314 0.08 4.96 1.40
C ALA A 314 1.22 5.60 0.60
N SER A 315 1.84 6.64 1.16
CA SER A 315 2.92 7.38 0.51
C SER A 315 4.24 6.63 0.41
N LEU A 316 4.47 5.63 1.27
CA LEU A 316 5.64 4.74 1.22
C LEU A 316 5.37 3.53 0.32
N ALA A 317 4.19 2.92 0.44
CA ALA A 317 3.74 1.83 -0.42
C ALA A 317 3.73 2.24 -1.91
N ALA A 318 3.41 3.50 -2.21
CA ALA A 318 3.45 4.03 -3.57
C ALA A 318 4.86 4.32 -4.11
N LYS A 319 5.91 3.96 -3.37
CA LYS A 319 7.32 4.17 -3.76
C LYS A 319 8.08 2.84 -3.68
N PRO A 320 9.03 2.61 -4.61
CA PRO A 320 9.88 1.44 -4.55
C PRO A 320 10.63 1.37 -3.21
N TYR A 321 10.61 0.19 -2.61
CA TYR A 321 11.36 -0.09 -1.40
C TYR A 321 12.87 0.00 -1.67
N THR A 322 13.56 0.78 -0.85
CA THR A 322 15.02 0.92 -0.86
C THR A 322 15.55 0.54 0.51
N SER A 323 16.45 -0.44 0.57
CA SER A 323 17.08 -0.90 1.82
C SER A 323 18.02 0.12 2.46
N SER A 324 18.21 1.29 1.86
CA SER A 324 18.96 2.39 2.49
C SER A 324 18.17 2.88 3.71
N SER A 325 18.69 2.59 4.91
CA SER A 325 18.13 3.08 6.17
C SER A 325 18.01 4.59 6.10
N LYS A 326 16.78 5.09 6.14
CA LYS A 326 16.53 6.52 6.25
C LYS A 326 16.57 6.86 7.73
N TRP A 327 17.10 8.02 8.10
CA TRP A 327 17.26 8.40 9.50
C TRP A 327 15.96 8.22 10.33
N TYR A 328 14.80 8.46 9.73
CA TYR A 328 13.50 8.35 10.40
C TYR A 328 13.04 6.91 10.64
N THR A 329 13.57 5.89 9.95
CA THR A 329 13.16 4.48 10.20
C THR A 329 13.61 4.02 11.58
N TRP A 330 14.65 4.64 12.15
CA TRP A 330 15.07 4.41 13.54
C TRP A 330 14.00 4.87 14.54
N LEU A 331 13.33 6.00 14.29
CA LEU A 331 12.23 6.49 15.13
C LEU A 331 10.99 5.58 15.05
N MET A 332 10.82 4.87 13.93
CA MET A 332 9.71 3.95 13.71
C MET A 332 9.95 2.56 14.30
N TRP A 333 11.11 2.30 14.92
CA TRP A 333 11.45 0.99 15.48
C TRP A 333 10.41 0.43 16.47
N PRO A 334 9.79 1.23 17.37
CA PRO A 334 8.71 0.73 18.23
C PRO A 334 7.53 0.14 17.45
N VAL A 335 7.16 0.75 16.32
CA VAL A 335 6.11 0.25 15.43
C VAL A 335 6.56 -1.04 14.75
N THR A 336 7.82 -1.10 14.31
CA THR A 336 8.41 -2.32 13.74
C THR A 336 8.36 -3.47 14.73
N LEU A 337 8.81 -3.25 15.98
CA LEU A 337 8.80 -4.26 17.04
C LEU A 337 7.40 -4.74 17.36
N TRP A 338 6.44 -3.82 17.51
CA TRP A 338 5.04 -4.16 17.74
C TRP A 338 4.49 -5.05 16.62
N TYR A 339 4.71 -4.67 15.36
CA TYR A 339 4.26 -5.46 14.23
C TYR A 339 4.94 -6.83 14.17
N MET A 340 6.25 -6.90 14.46
CA MET A 340 6.96 -8.17 14.57
C MET A 340 6.34 -9.08 15.64
N MET A 341 5.95 -8.53 16.80
CA MET A 341 5.25 -9.30 17.82
C MET A 341 3.88 -9.79 17.34
N VAL A 342 3.09 -8.93 16.70
CA VAL A 342 1.77 -9.30 16.14
C VAL A 342 1.91 -10.41 15.10
N THR A 343 2.83 -10.27 14.15
CA THR A 343 3.08 -11.30 13.13
C THR A 343 3.58 -12.62 13.73
N TRP A 344 4.38 -12.56 14.79
CA TRP A 344 4.86 -13.74 15.48
C TRP A 344 3.74 -14.47 16.25
N ILE A 345 2.82 -13.74 16.87
CA ILE A 345 1.69 -14.30 17.65
C ILE A 345 0.58 -14.83 16.74
N TYR A 346 0.12 -14.03 15.78
CA TYR A 346 -1.04 -14.37 14.96
C TYR A 346 -0.68 -15.32 13.81
N GLY A 347 0.54 -15.22 13.26
CA GLY A 347 1.14 -16.21 12.38
C GLY A 347 0.43 -16.56 11.07
N ARG A 348 -0.74 -15.99 10.75
CA ARG A 348 -1.56 -16.38 9.59
C ARG A 348 -1.30 -15.54 8.34
N THR A 349 -1.45 -16.19 7.19
CA THR A 349 -1.49 -15.52 5.89
C THR A 349 -2.62 -14.50 5.84
N PHE A 350 -2.38 -13.33 5.23
CA PHE A 350 -3.39 -12.27 5.13
C PHE A 350 -3.36 -11.60 3.75
N VAL A 351 -4.52 -11.11 3.31
CA VAL A 351 -4.67 -10.37 2.06
C VAL A 351 -4.06 -8.98 2.21
N VAL A 352 -3.14 -8.63 1.30
CA VAL A 352 -2.46 -7.32 1.28
C VAL A 352 -3.13 -6.37 0.30
N GLU A 353 -3.47 -6.88 -0.87
CA GLU A 353 -3.98 -6.08 -2.00
C GLU A 353 -4.88 -6.93 -2.89
N ARG A 354 -5.75 -6.22 -3.61
CA ARG A 354 -6.59 -6.78 -4.67
C ARG A 354 -6.30 -6.04 -5.97
N ASN A 355 -6.33 -6.75 -7.08
CA ASN A 355 -6.23 -6.18 -8.42
C ASN A 355 -7.29 -6.79 -9.31
N ARG A 356 -7.56 -6.13 -10.43
CA ARG A 356 -8.46 -6.66 -11.46
C ARG A 356 -7.78 -6.51 -12.81
N LEU A 357 -7.75 -7.61 -13.56
CA LEU A 357 -7.25 -7.64 -14.93
C LEU A 357 -8.32 -8.29 -15.79
N ASP A 358 -8.96 -7.50 -16.63
CA ASP A 358 -10.13 -7.90 -17.41
C ASP A 358 -11.25 -8.50 -16.53
N LYS A 359 -11.46 -9.81 -16.64
CA LYS A 359 -12.44 -10.56 -15.84
C LYS A 359 -11.83 -11.26 -14.63
N LEU A 360 -10.50 -11.29 -14.50
CA LEU A 360 -9.82 -11.97 -13.41
C LEU A 360 -9.76 -11.08 -12.16
N LYS A 361 -10.18 -11.68 -11.04
CA LYS A 361 -9.97 -11.15 -9.69
C LYS A 361 -8.64 -11.64 -9.16
N LEU A 362 -7.76 -10.72 -8.81
CA LEU A 362 -6.41 -11.03 -8.35
C LEU A 362 -6.27 -10.60 -6.90
N GLN A 363 -5.60 -11.41 -6.08
CA GLN A 363 -5.21 -11.02 -4.73
C GLN A 363 -3.74 -11.34 -4.49
N THR A 364 -3.06 -10.49 -3.72
CA THR A 364 -1.75 -10.81 -3.17
C THR A 364 -1.90 -11.08 -1.68
N TRP A 365 -1.41 -12.23 -1.25
CA TRP A 365 -1.43 -12.66 0.14
C TRP A 365 0.00 -12.65 0.68
N ALA A 366 0.19 -12.20 1.91
CA ALA A 366 1.51 -12.20 2.56
C ALA A 366 1.55 -13.22 3.69
N ILE A 367 2.62 -14.01 3.68
CA ILE A 367 3.02 -14.80 4.85
C ILE A 367 3.74 -13.85 5.82
N PRO A 368 3.35 -13.82 7.11
CA PRO A 368 3.92 -12.94 8.13
C PRO A 368 5.31 -13.42 8.60
N LYS A 369 6.23 -13.67 7.66
CA LYS A 369 7.59 -14.14 7.89
C LYS A 369 8.57 -13.27 7.10
N TYR A 370 9.67 -12.88 7.74
CA TYR A 370 10.76 -12.09 7.16
C TYR A 370 11.81 -12.96 6.48
N ASN A 371 12.60 -12.41 5.56
CA ASN A 371 13.71 -13.11 4.89
C ASN A 371 14.59 -13.92 5.85
N ILE A 372 14.93 -13.33 7.00
CA ILE A 372 15.79 -13.97 8.00
C ILE A 372 15.21 -15.30 8.51
N GLN A 373 13.88 -15.42 8.60
CA GLN A 373 13.22 -16.64 9.07
C GLN A 373 13.27 -17.75 8.02
N TYR A 374 13.23 -17.43 6.73
CA TYR A 374 13.40 -18.42 5.66
C TYR A 374 14.81 -19.03 5.62
N LEU A 375 15.82 -18.29 6.11
CA LEU A 375 17.19 -18.77 6.22
C LEU A 375 17.39 -19.73 7.41
N LEU A 376 16.47 -19.73 8.39
CA LEU A 376 16.55 -20.58 9.57
C LEU A 376 15.95 -21.95 9.29
N LYS A 377 16.78 -23.01 9.33
CA LYS A 377 16.35 -24.39 9.03
C LYS A 377 15.17 -24.87 9.89
N TRP A 378 15.14 -24.51 11.18
CA TRP A 378 14.08 -24.91 12.12
C TRP A 378 12.73 -24.22 11.87
N GLN A 379 12.69 -23.13 11.09
CA GLN A 379 11.45 -22.45 10.69
C GLN A 379 10.80 -23.06 9.44
N ARG A 380 11.51 -23.94 8.71
CA ARG A 380 11.06 -24.47 7.41
C ARG A 380 9.71 -25.19 7.49
N GLU A 381 9.49 -25.99 8.52
CA GLU A 381 8.23 -26.71 8.72
C GLU A 381 7.06 -25.75 8.96
N SER A 382 7.25 -24.77 9.86
CA SER A 382 6.25 -23.72 10.12
C SER A 382 5.91 -22.92 8.85
N ILE A 383 6.93 -22.52 8.08
CA ILE A 383 6.73 -21.79 6.81
C ILE A 383 5.98 -22.67 5.80
N ASN A 384 6.37 -23.94 5.66
CA ASN A 384 5.69 -24.87 4.76
C ASN A 384 4.22 -25.09 5.15
N SER A 385 3.89 -25.16 6.44
CA SER A 385 2.51 -25.24 6.92
C SER A 385 1.71 -24.02 6.47
N LEU A 386 2.26 -22.81 6.64
CA LEU A 386 1.58 -21.57 6.24
C LEU A 386 1.36 -21.46 4.72
N ILE A 387 2.33 -21.91 3.92
CA ILE A 387 2.17 -21.97 2.46
C ILE A 387 1.10 -23.00 2.09
N GLU A 388 1.12 -24.20 2.70
CA GLU A 388 0.16 -25.26 2.43
C GLU A 388 -1.27 -24.85 2.85
N GLU A 389 -1.43 -24.19 3.99
CA GLU A 389 -2.70 -23.60 4.46
C GLU A 389 -3.21 -22.55 3.47
N ALA A 390 -2.34 -21.65 2.98
CA ALA A 390 -2.71 -20.66 1.97
C ALA A 390 -3.16 -21.31 0.65
N ILE A 391 -2.49 -22.40 0.23
CA ILE A 391 -2.89 -23.15 -0.97
C ILE A 391 -4.26 -23.80 -0.77
N ARG A 392 -4.52 -24.41 0.39
CA ARG A 392 -5.82 -25.01 0.71
C ARG A 392 -6.93 -23.97 0.79
N GLU A 393 -6.66 -22.81 1.37
CA GLU A 393 -7.61 -21.70 1.42
C GLU A 393 -7.92 -21.15 0.03
N ALA A 394 -6.90 -20.97 -0.83
CA ALA A 394 -7.10 -20.51 -2.20
C ALA A 394 -7.91 -21.52 -3.04
N GLU A 395 -7.60 -22.81 -2.95
CA GLU A 395 -8.39 -23.89 -3.59
C GLU A 395 -9.83 -23.89 -3.08
N GLY A 396 -10.03 -23.78 -1.77
CA GLY A 396 -11.36 -23.73 -1.14
C GLY A 396 -12.19 -22.52 -1.57
N LYS A 397 -11.54 -21.40 -1.89
CA LYS A 397 -12.16 -20.20 -2.49
C LYS A 397 -12.31 -20.30 -4.02
N GLY A 398 -11.94 -21.41 -4.64
CA GLY A 398 -12.09 -21.64 -6.08
C GLY A 398 -11.07 -20.89 -6.94
N ALA A 399 -9.91 -20.52 -6.40
CA ALA A 399 -8.85 -19.92 -7.18
C ALA A 399 -8.37 -20.87 -8.29
N LYS A 400 -8.10 -20.32 -9.48
CA LYS A 400 -7.62 -21.08 -10.65
C LYS A 400 -6.11 -21.26 -10.59
N VAL A 401 -5.39 -20.26 -10.11
CA VAL A 401 -3.93 -20.26 -10.03
C VAL A 401 -3.45 -19.64 -8.72
N LEU A 402 -2.45 -20.27 -8.10
CA LEU A 402 -1.64 -19.66 -7.05
C LEU A 402 -0.19 -19.57 -7.52
N SER A 403 0.35 -18.35 -7.52
CA SER A 403 1.75 -18.08 -7.81
C SER A 403 2.56 -17.90 -6.54
N LEU A 404 3.78 -18.45 -6.51
CA LEU A 404 4.69 -18.37 -5.37
C LEU A 404 5.71 -17.25 -5.61
N GLY A 405 5.68 -16.20 -4.81
CA GLY A 405 6.64 -15.09 -4.84
C GLY A 405 7.76 -15.25 -3.81
N LEU A 406 8.89 -14.60 -4.08
CA LEU A 406 10.06 -14.53 -3.20
C LEU A 406 10.52 -15.93 -2.73
N MET A 407 10.85 -16.09 -1.45
CA MET A 407 11.41 -17.34 -0.91
C MET A 407 10.36 -18.44 -0.72
N ASN A 408 9.08 -18.19 -1.04
CA ASN A 408 8.00 -19.19 -0.96
C ASN A 408 8.14 -20.34 -1.96
N GLN A 409 9.09 -20.24 -2.90
CA GLN A 409 9.41 -21.28 -3.90
C GLN A 409 10.85 -21.81 -3.75
N GLY A 410 11.44 -21.75 -2.55
CA GLY A 410 12.80 -22.25 -2.32
C GLY A 410 12.94 -23.75 -2.59
N GLU A 411 14.01 -24.16 -3.28
CA GLU A 411 14.28 -25.57 -3.59
C GLU A 411 14.34 -26.46 -2.34
N GLU A 412 15.14 -26.05 -1.36
CA GLU A 412 15.30 -26.74 -0.07
C GLU A 412 14.05 -26.63 0.82
N LEU A 413 13.13 -25.71 0.52
CA LEU A 413 11.91 -25.49 1.29
C LEU A 413 10.80 -26.44 0.81
N ASN A 414 10.49 -26.41 -0.49
CA ASN A 414 9.34 -27.11 -1.05
C ASN A 414 9.53 -27.55 -2.52
N ARG A 415 10.79 -27.57 -3.00
CA ARG A 415 11.13 -27.92 -4.39
C ARG A 415 10.32 -27.08 -5.38
N TYR A 416 10.41 -25.75 -5.28
CA TYR A 416 9.71 -24.82 -6.18
C TYR A 416 8.19 -25.07 -6.23
N GLY A 417 7.57 -25.35 -5.08
CA GLY A 417 6.14 -25.68 -4.96
C GLY A 417 5.75 -27.13 -5.31
N GLY A 418 6.66 -27.93 -5.85
CA GLY A 418 6.39 -29.31 -6.24
C GLY A 418 5.97 -30.21 -5.07
N LEU A 419 6.42 -29.90 -3.84
CA LEU A 419 6.01 -30.59 -2.63
C LEU A 419 4.48 -30.58 -2.43
N TYR A 420 3.82 -29.46 -2.70
CA TYR A 420 2.39 -29.30 -2.44
C TYR A 420 1.53 -30.06 -3.45
N VAL A 421 1.95 -30.07 -4.72
CA VAL A 421 1.29 -30.86 -5.77
C VAL A 421 1.41 -32.36 -5.48
N GLN A 422 2.57 -32.81 -4.96
CA GLN A 422 2.74 -34.20 -4.52
C GLN A 422 1.84 -34.57 -3.34
N ARG A 423 1.64 -33.64 -2.39
CA ARG A 423 0.77 -33.86 -1.21
C ARG A 423 -0.72 -33.75 -1.52
N MET A 424 -1.09 -33.04 -2.58
CA MET A 424 -2.48 -32.77 -2.96
C MET A 424 -2.71 -33.12 -4.44
N PRO A 425 -2.69 -34.42 -4.80
CA PRO A 425 -2.77 -34.86 -6.19
C PRO A 425 -4.11 -34.54 -6.88
N GLU A 426 -5.18 -34.34 -6.10
CA GLU A 426 -6.52 -34.02 -6.61
C GLU A 426 -6.80 -32.52 -6.75
N MET A 427 -5.81 -31.67 -6.45
CA MET A 427 -5.94 -30.21 -6.50
C MET A 427 -6.27 -29.71 -7.91
N LYS A 428 -7.31 -28.88 -8.05
CA LYS A 428 -7.74 -28.34 -9.35
C LYS A 428 -7.02 -27.04 -9.70
N MET A 429 -6.70 -26.21 -8.71
CA MET A 429 -5.89 -25.02 -8.87
C MET A 429 -4.48 -25.36 -9.35
N LYS A 430 -3.88 -24.48 -10.15
CA LYS A 430 -2.50 -24.62 -10.61
C LYS A 430 -1.54 -23.84 -9.74
N VAL A 431 -0.42 -24.47 -9.42
CA VAL A 431 0.68 -23.85 -8.69
C VAL A 431 1.71 -23.41 -9.71
N VAL A 432 2.08 -22.13 -9.67
CA VAL A 432 2.98 -21.49 -10.62
C VAL A 432 4.13 -20.84 -9.87
N ASP A 433 5.32 -21.39 -10.01
CA ASP A 433 6.54 -20.77 -9.51
C ASP A 433 6.96 -19.58 -10.38
N GLY A 434 6.56 -19.52 -11.66
CA GLY A 434 6.75 -18.41 -12.59
C GLY A 434 8.14 -18.37 -13.26
N THR A 435 8.90 -19.46 -13.15
CA THR A 435 10.26 -19.58 -13.70
C THR A 435 10.29 -19.39 -15.21
N SER A 436 9.30 -19.89 -15.96
CA SER A 436 9.30 -19.79 -17.42
C SER A 436 9.24 -18.33 -17.90
N LEU A 437 8.40 -17.51 -17.27
CA LEU A 437 8.35 -16.09 -17.60
C LEU A 437 9.62 -15.35 -17.13
N ALA A 438 10.15 -15.67 -15.95
CA ALA A 438 11.38 -15.06 -15.47
C ALA A 438 12.55 -15.29 -16.44
N VAL A 439 12.73 -16.52 -16.93
CA VAL A 439 13.73 -16.86 -17.95
C VAL A 439 13.46 -16.12 -19.26
N ALA A 440 12.21 -16.11 -19.73
CA ALA A 440 11.83 -15.41 -20.95
C ALA A 440 12.16 -13.90 -20.89
N VAL A 441 11.86 -13.23 -19.76
CA VAL A 441 12.20 -11.82 -19.54
C VAL A 441 13.70 -11.61 -19.65
N ILE A 442 14.51 -12.42 -18.96
CA ILE A 442 15.97 -12.26 -18.95
C ILE A 442 16.56 -12.45 -20.36
N VAL A 443 16.14 -13.51 -21.07
CA VAL A 443 16.61 -13.80 -22.43
C VAL A 443 16.31 -12.64 -23.37
N ASN A 444 15.12 -12.03 -23.25
CA ASN A 444 14.72 -10.88 -24.08
C ASN A 444 15.30 -9.54 -23.59
N SER A 445 15.86 -9.47 -22.37
CA SER A 445 16.58 -8.30 -21.85
C SER A 445 18.06 -8.24 -22.25
N ILE A 446 18.62 -9.31 -22.83
CA ILE A 446 20.01 -9.32 -23.28
C ILE A 446 20.16 -8.42 -24.52
N PRO A 447 21.13 -7.48 -24.54
CA PRO A 447 21.33 -6.59 -25.69
C PRO A 447 21.56 -7.36 -26.99
N LYS A 448 20.95 -6.88 -28.09
CA LYS A 448 21.16 -7.44 -29.42
C LYS A 448 22.65 -7.39 -29.79
N GLY A 449 23.16 -8.47 -30.39
CA GLY A 449 24.58 -8.61 -30.74
C GLY A 449 25.47 -9.15 -29.62
N THR A 450 24.93 -9.43 -28.42
CA THR A 450 25.68 -10.13 -27.37
C THR A 450 26.01 -11.56 -27.79
N THR A 451 27.30 -11.90 -27.86
CA THR A 451 27.78 -13.26 -28.19
C THR A 451 28.14 -14.08 -26.95
N GLN A 452 28.62 -13.41 -25.89
CA GLN A 452 29.03 -14.03 -24.64
C GLN A 452 28.38 -13.35 -23.44
N VAL A 453 27.93 -14.15 -22.47
CA VAL A 453 27.44 -13.69 -21.18
C VAL A 453 28.19 -14.38 -20.05
N LEU A 454 28.41 -13.69 -18.93
CA LEU A 454 28.99 -14.31 -17.73
C LEU A 454 27.89 -14.68 -16.73
N LEU A 455 27.87 -15.92 -16.25
CA LEU A 455 26.97 -16.37 -15.19
C LEU A 455 27.66 -16.31 -13.81
N ARG A 456 27.04 -15.60 -12.85
CA ARG A 456 27.47 -15.57 -11.44
C ARG A 456 26.28 -15.71 -10.48
N GLY A 457 26.54 -16.26 -9.29
CA GLY A 457 25.54 -16.47 -8.25
C GLY A 457 25.16 -17.95 -8.08
N LYS A 458 24.21 -18.23 -7.19
CA LYS A 458 23.73 -19.59 -6.88
C LYS A 458 23.02 -20.20 -8.09
N LEU A 459 23.33 -21.46 -8.39
CA LEU A 459 22.66 -22.23 -9.44
C LEU A 459 21.27 -22.66 -8.98
N THR A 460 20.25 -21.89 -9.35
CA THR A 460 18.83 -22.18 -9.11
C THR A 460 18.16 -22.76 -10.36
N LYS A 461 16.92 -23.24 -10.26
CA LYS A 461 16.10 -23.63 -11.43
C LYS A 461 16.14 -22.59 -12.55
N VAL A 462 16.00 -21.31 -12.22
CA VAL A 462 16.10 -20.19 -13.18
C VAL A 462 17.48 -20.16 -13.85
N ALA A 463 18.56 -20.33 -13.08
CA ALA A 463 19.92 -20.33 -13.63
C ALA A 463 20.12 -21.46 -14.65
N TYR A 464 19.77 -22.70 -14.29
CA TYR A 464 19.88 -23.86 -15.21
C TYR A 464 19.07 -23.66 -16.48
N ALA A 465 17.80 -23.25 -16.34
CA ALA A 465 16.92 -23.01 -17.47
C ALA A 465 17.41 -21.85 -18.36
N LEU A 466 18.00 -20.82 -17.76
CA LEU A 466 18.59 -19.69 -18.48
C LEU A 466 19.81 -20.12 -19.28
N VAL A 467 20.74 -20.87 -18.70
CA VAL A 467 21.90 -21.39 -19.45
C VAL A 467 21.40 -22.23 -20.63
N PHE A 468 20.45 -23.12 -20.39
CA PHE A 468 19.90 -23.98 -21.43
C PHE A 468 19.27 -23.18 -22.59
N ALA A 469 18.42 -22.20 -22.28
CA ALA A 469 17.77 -21.35 -23.26
C ALA A 469 18.78 -20.54 -24.10
N LEU A 470 19.84 -20.04 -23.47
CA LEU A 470 20.86 -19.23 -24.15
C LEU A 470 21.76 -20.09 -25.04
N CYS A 471 22.21 -21.25 -24.55
CA CYS A 471 22.99 -22.19 -25.34
C CYS A 471 22.22 -22.66 -26.59
N GLN A 472 20.92 -22.93 -26.47
CA GLN A 472 20.05 -23.28 -27.61
C GLN A 472 19.91 -22.15 -28.63
N LYS A 473 19.91 -20.90 -28.17
CA LYS A 473 19.92 -19.71 -29.05
C LYS A 473 21.31 -19.35 -29.58
N GLY A 474 22.33 -20.17 -29.32
CA GLY A 474 23.69 -20.01 -29.85
C GLY A 474 24.57 -19.03 -29.08
N LEU A 475 24.14 -18.54 -27.91
CA LEU A 475 24.96 -17.68 -27.07
C LEU A 475 25.91 -18.50 -26.21
N GLN A 476 27.14 -18.01 -26.06
CA GLN A 476 28.13 -18.64 -25.19
C GLN A 476 27.92 -18.18 -23.75
N VAL A 477 27.70 -19.14 -22.85
CA VAL A 477 27.54 -18.87 -21.42
C VAL A 477 28.85 -19.20 -20.71
N VAL A 478 29.47 -18.18 -20.13
CA VAL A 478 30.75 -18.29 -19.45
C VAL A 478 30.53 -18.52 -17.95
N THR A 479 31.17 -19.54 -17.42
CA THR A 479 31.24 -19.86 -15.98
C THR A 479 32.68 -19.74 -15.50
N VAL A 480 32.88 -19.22 -14.28
CA VAL A 480 34.24 -18.99 -13.73
C VAL A 480 34.72 -20.15 -12.88
N ARG A 481 33.82 -20.82 -12.16
CA ARG A 481 34.18 -21.89 -11.24
C ARG A 481 33.99 -23.25 -11.90
N GLU A 482 34.97 -24.13 -11.73
CA GLU A 482 34.96 -25.49 -12.28
C GLU A 482 33.79 -26.30 -11.74
N ASP A 483 33.51 -26.19 -10.43
CA ASP A 483 32.40 -26.92 -9.81
C ASP A 483 31.02 -26.50 -10.34
N GLU A 484 30.82 -25.20 -10.60
CA GLU A 484 29.60 -24.68 -11.20
C GLU A 484 29.48 -25.12 -12.67
N HIS A 485 30.58 -25.07 -13.42
CA HIS A 485 30.64 -25.52 -14.81
C HIS A 485 30.25 -26.99 -14.93
N GLU A 486 30.88 -27.87 -14.13
CA GLU A 486 30.58 -29.30 -14.15
C GLU A 486 29.13 -29.61 -13.77
N LYS A 487 28.58 -28.91 -12.76
CA LYS A 487 27.17 -29.10 -12.34
C LYS A 487 26.21 -28.75 -13.47
N ILE A 488 26.50 -27.68 -14.21
CA ILE A 488 25.69 -27.24 -15.35
C ILE A 488 25.87 -28.22 -16.51
N ASP A 489 27.10 -28.59 -16.85
CA ASP A 489 27.38 -29.51 -17.96
C ASP A 489 26.70 -30.87 -17.77
N LYS A 490 26.76 -31.44 -16.56
CA LYS A 490 26.07 -32.68 -16.20
C LYS A 490 24.54 -32.61 -16.32
N SER A 491 23.96 -31.40 -16.28
CA SER A 491 22.50 -31.21 -16.44
C SER A 491 22.06 -31.18 -17.91
N PHE A 492 22.99 -31.08 -18.86
CA PHE A 492 22.71 -31.06 -20.29
C PHE A 492 22.69 -32.48 -20.91
N SER A 493 21.73 -32.75 -21.79
CA SER A 493 21.87 -33.83 -22.77
C SER A 493 22.93 -33.44 -23.80
N SER A 494 23.89 -34.33 -24.09
CA SER A 494 25.19 -34.14 -24.78
C SER A 494 25.29 -33.24 -26.02
N LYS A 495 24.19 -32.80 -26.65
CA LYS A 495 24.20 -31.89 -27.82
C LYS A 495 24.25 -30.40 -27.50
N SER A 496 23.96 -29.96 -26.27
CA SER A 496 23.84 -28.53 -25.91
C SER A 496 25.05 -27.96 -25.14
N SER A 497 26.04 -28.78 -24.80
CA SER A 497 27.20 -28.40 -23.98
C SER A 497 28.22 -27.51 -24.71
N SER A 498 28.24 -27.49 -26.05
CA SER A 498 29.28 -26.78 -26.81
C SER A 498 29.34 -25.27 -26.59
N ASN A 499 28.26 -24.66 -26.09
CA ASN A 499 28.16 -23.23 -25.84
C ASN A 499 28.39 -22.85 -24.36
N LEU A 500 28.64 -23.83 -23.48
CA LEU A 500 29.05 -23.58 -22.10
C LEU A 500 30.57 -23.49 -22.03
N ILE A 501 31.11 -22.39 -21.52
CA ILE A 501 32.56 -22.13 -21.52
C ILE A 501 33.06 -21.93 -20.09
N LEU A 502 34.06 -22.71 -19.70
CA LEU A 502 34.85 -22.45 -18.50
C LEU A 502 35.92 -21.41 -18.80
N SER A 503 35.85 -20.24 -18.16
CA SER A 503 36.89 -19.21 -18.28
C SER A 503 37.07 -18.46 -16.98
N LYS A 504 38.33 -18.23 -16.59
CA LYS A 504 38.67 -17.36 -15.45
C LYS A 504 38.56 -15.86 -15.77
N SER A 505 38.15 -15.51 -16.98
CA SER A 505 37.99 -14.13 -17.42
C SER A 505 36.68 -13.51 -16.91
N PHE A 506 36.74 -12.23 -16.55
CA PHE A 506 35.61 -11.39 -16.15
C PHE A 506 35.35 -10.27 -17.18
N SER A 507 35.81 -10.47 -18.43
CA SER A 507 35.83 -9.43 -19.47
C SER A 507 34.48 -9.18 -20.17
N GLN A 508 33.48 -10.03 -19.93
CA GLN A 508 32.18 -9.98 -20.61
C GLN A 508 31.44 -8.67 -20.25
N LYS A 509 30.83 -8.05 -21.26
CA LYS A 509 30.04 -6.82 -21.08
C LYS A 509 28.67 -7.09 -20.44
N THR A 510 28.14 -8.30 -20.56
CA THR A 510 26.83 -8.68 -20.01
C THR A 510 26.99 -9.80 -18.99
N TRP A 511 26.53 -9.56 -17.77
CA TRP A 511 26.61 -10.49 -16.64
C TRP A 511 25.20 -10.87 -16.18
N LEU A 512 24.92 -12.17 -16.17
CA LEU A 512 23.72 -12.75 -15.59
C LEU A 512 24.01 -13.06 -14.13
N VAL A 513 23.33 -12.38 -13.21
CA VAL A 513 23.68 -12.44 -11.78
C VAL A 513 22.53 -12.87 -10.89
N GLY A 514 22.81 -13.79 -9.98
CA GLY A 514 21.86 -14.26 -8.97
C GLY A 514 22.27 -13.90 -7.55
N GLU A 515 21.52 -14.42 -6.59
CA GLU A 515 21.92 -14.41 -5.18
C GLU A 515 23.29 -15.06 -4.99
N GLY A 516 24.08 -14.54 -4.05
CA GLY A 516 25.44 -15.03 -3.80
C GLY A 516 26.53 -14.39 -4.66
N LEU A 517 26.20 -13.43 -5.54
CA LEU A 517 27.20 -12.55 -6.16
C LEU A 517 27.98 -11.81 -5.06
N THR A 518 29.29 -12.03 -4.99
CA THR A 518 30.13 -11.40 -3.96
C THR A 518 30.64 -10.03 -4.40
N GLU A 519 31.01 -9.19 -3.44
CA GLU A 519 31.67 -7.91 -3.70
C GLU A 519 32.96 -8.09 -4.49
N ALA A 520 33.80 -9.06 -4.10
CA ALA A 520 35.04 -9.37 -4.79
C ALA A 520 34.84 -9.79 -6.25
N GLU A 521 33.74 -10.48 -6.57
CA GLU A 521 33.38 -10.81 -7.95
C GLU A 521 32.89 -9.58 -8.72
N GLN A 522 32.01 -8.78 -8.12
CA GLN A 522 31.47 -7.58 -8.78
C GLN A 522 32.55 -6.52 -9.06
N MET A 523 33.57 -6.41 -8.21
CA MET A 523 34.71 -5.52 -8.43
C MET A 523 35.59 -5.91 -9.63
N LYS A 524 35.50 -7.16 -10.12
CA LYS A 524 36.23 -7.62 -11.31
C LYS A 524 35.54 -7.25 -12.63
N ALA A 525 34.31 -6.73 -12.59
CA ALA A 525 33.60 -6.29 -13.78
C ALA A 525 34.32 -5.12 -14.48
N ARG A 526 34.23 -5.04 -15.81
CA ARG A 526 34.78 -3.90 -16.55
C ARG A 526 33.84 -2.71 -16.46
N LYS A 527 34.38 -1.51 -16.64
CA LYS A 527 33.56 -0.30 -16.79
C LYS A 527 32.53 -0.50 -17.91
N GLY A 528 31.28 -0.12 -17.66
CA GLY A 528 30.18 -0.28 -18.60
C GLY A 528 29.57 -1.68 -18.64
N THR A 529 29.97 -2.61 -17.77
CA THR A 529 29.32 -3.93 -17.66
C THR A 529 27.85 -3.77 -17.26
N LEU A 530 26.97 -4.50 -17.94
CA LEU A 530 25.55 -4.62 -17.66
C LEU A 530 25.29 -5.86 -16.80
N PHE A 531 24.79 -5.65 -15.59
CA PHE A 531 24.32 -6.70 -14.69
C PHE A 531 22.82 -6.93 -14.90
N ILE A 532 22.43 -8.13 -15.36
CA ILE A 532 21.05 -8.57 -15.52
C ILE A 532 20.74 -9.59 -14.43
N PRO A 533 19.94 -9.25 -13.41
CA PRO A 533 19.61 -10.20 -12.36
C PRO A 533 18.72 -11.34 -12.86
N PHE A 534 18.96 -12.56 -12.38
CA PHE A 534 18.04 -13.70 -12.54
C PHE A 534 17.40 -14.15 -11.21
N SER A 535 17.75 -13.50 -10.10
CA SER A 535 17.15 -13.72 -8.77
C SER A 535 15.90 -12.87 -8.55
N GLN A 536 15.09 -13.30 -7.57
CA GLN A 536 13.96 -12.51 -7.10
C GLN A 536 14.41 -11.24 -6.39
N PHE A 537 15.52 -11.29 -5.63
CA PHE A 537 16.07 -10.14 -4.93
C PHE A 537 17.09 -9.39 -5.79
N PRO A 538 17.14 -8.04 -5.72
CA PRO A 538 18.07 -7.24 -6.51
C PRO A 538 19.50 -7.39 -5.95
N PRO A 539 20.53 -7.40 -6.81
CA PRO A 539 21.91 -7.40 -6.35
C PRO A 539 22.27 -6.06 -5.70
N LYS A 540 23.26 -6.08 -4.81
CA LYS A 540 23.89 -4.84 -4.34
C LYS A 540 24.55 -4.13 -5.53
N LYS A 541 24.33 -2.82 -5.64
CA LYS A 541 24.89 -1.97 -6.70
C LYS A 541 26.20 -1.32 -6.23
N LEU A 542 27.32 -2.05 -6.25
CA LEU A 542 28.60 -1.54 -5.75
C LEU A 542 29.39 -0.73 -6.80
N ARG A 543 29.15 -0.98 -8.10
CA ARG A 543 29.88 -0.35 -9.21
C ARG A 543 29.09 0.78 -9.87
N LYS A 544 29.46 2.04 -9.56
CA LYS A 544 28.80 3.23 -10.13
C LYS A 544 29.05 3.44 -11.63
N ASP A 545 30.10 2.83 -12.15
CA ASP A 545 30.52 2.87 -13.55
C ASP A 545 29.97 1.70 -14.39
N CYS A 546 29.00 0.94 -13.83
CA CYS A 546 28.32 -0.19 -14.45
C CYS A 546 26.79 0.04 -14.47
N PHE A 547 26.08 -0.75 -15.28
CA PHE A 547 24.64 -0.69 -15.41
C PHE A 547 23.98 -1.87 -14.70
N TYR A 548 22.80 -1.64 -14.13
CA TYR A 548 22.06 -2.66 -13.38
C TYR A 548 20.63 -2.73 -13.89
N HIS A 549 20.27 -3.89 -14.43
CA HIS A 549 18.89 -4.20 -14.72
C HIS A 549 18.09 -4.44 -13.44
N LEU A 550 16.79 -4.22 -13.51
CA LEU A 550 15.86 -4.68 -12.49
C LEU A 550 15.79 -6.21 -12.48
N THR A 551 15.39 -6.78 -11.34
CA THR A 551 15.00 -8.19 -11.26
C THR A 551 13.93 -8.50 -12.32
N PRO A 552 13.82 -9.74 -12.82
CA PRO A 552 12.87 -10.14 -13.85
C PRO A 552 11.47 -9.57 -13.57
N ALA A 553 11.05 -8.62 -14.39
CA ALA A 553 9.85 -7.82 -14.20
C ALA A 553 9.42 -7.17 -15.52
N MET A 554 8.14 -6.81 -15.62
CA MET A 554 7.56 -6.16 -16.80
C MET A 554 6.62 -5.03 -16.37
N ALA A 555 6.41 -4.05 -17.25
CA ALA A 555 5.42 -3.01 -17.04
C ALA A 555 4.01 -3.61 -17.16
N ALA A 556 3.15 -3.29 -16.19
CA ALA A 556 1.78 -3.75 -16.14
C ALA A 556 0.91 -3.01 -17.18
N PRO A 557 -0.02 -3.70 -17.86
CA PRO A 557 -0.91 -3.08 -18.84
C PRO A 557 -1.81 -2.02 -18.19
N PRO A 558 -2.28 -1.01 -18.93
CA PRO A 558 -3.26 -0.03 -18.43
C PRO A 558 -4.57 -0.65 -17.94
N SER A 559 -4.97 -1.81 -18.49
CA SER A 559 -6.16 -2.57 -18.07
C SER A 559 -6.04 -3.19 -16.67
N LEU A 560 -4.85 -3.23 -16.08
CA LEU A 560 -4.67 -3.66 -14.69
C LEU A 560 -5.09 -2.54 -13.74
N GLU A 561 -6.17 -2.78 -13.02
CA GLU A 561 -6.81 -1.85 -12.08
C GLU A 561 -6.37 -2.09 -10.62
N ASN A 562 -6.61 -1.08 -9.77
CA ASN A 562 -6.25 -1.05 -8.35
C ASN A 562 -4.74 -1.12 -8.09
N VAL A 563 -3.94 -0.44 -8.92
CA VAL A 563 -2.48 -0.43 -8.80
C VAL A 563 -2.04 0.86 -8.10
N ASP A 564 -2.12 0.84 -6.76
CA ASP A 564 -1.81 1.98 -5.89
C ASP A 564 -0.54 1.79 -5.02
N SER A 565 0.09 0.61 -5.09
CA SER A 565 1.34 0.26 -4.40
C SER A 565 2.39 -0.34 -5.34
N CYS A 566 3.67 -0.09 -5.05
CA CYS A 566 4.81 -0.72 -5.71
C CYS A 566 5.03 -2.15 -5.19
N GLU A 567 5.38 -3.07 -6.08
CA GLU A 567 5.80 -4.42 -5.69
C GLU A 567 7.26 -4.40 -5.22
N ASN A 568 7.47 -4.36 -3.90
CA ASN A 568 8.80 -4.31 -3.28
C ASN A 568 9.65 -3.15 -3.85
N TRP A 569 10.81 -3.46 -4.45
CA TRP A 569 11.75 -2.50 -5.05
C TRP A 569 11.41 -2.14 -6.51
N LEU A 570 10.31 -2.66 -7.07
CA LEU A 570 9.94 -2.37 -8.45
C LEU A 570 9.30 -0.98 -8.59
N PRO A 571 9.55 -0.27 -9.70
CA PRO A 571 8.88 0.99 -10.01
C PRO A 571 7.35 0.89 -10.04
N ARG A 572 6.69 2.05 -10.04
CA ARG A 572 5.23 2.13 -10.20
C ARG A 572 4.78 1.43 -11.48
N ARG A 573 3.68 0.66 -11.38
CA ARG A 573 3.13 -0.16 -12.47
C ARG A 573 4.16 -1.14 -13.08
N VAL A 574 5.11 -1.63 -12.30
CA VAL A 574 6.01 -2.72 -12.68
C VAL A 574 5.78 -3.88 -11.73
N MET A 575 5.59 -5.08 -12.29
CA MET A 575 5.33 -6.31 -11.53
C MET A 575 6.38 -7.36 -11.84
N SER A 576 6.64 -8.22 -10.85
CA SER A 576 7.64 -9.27 -11.01
C SER A 576 7.18 -10.33 -12.02
N ALA A 577 8.13 -10.92 -12.73
CA ALA A 577 7.85 -11.98 -13.70
C ALA A 577 7.15 -13.19 -13.04
N TRP A 578 7.46 -13.48 -11.77
CA TRP A 578 6.85 -14.57 -11.03
C TRP A 578 5.36 -14.34 -10.76
N ARG A 579 4.99 -13.10 -10.39
CA ARG A 579 3.60 -12.69 -10.23
C ARG A 579 2.84 -12.69 -11.56
N ILE A 580 3.44 -12.09 -12.59
CA ILE A 580 2.83 -12.03 -13.93
C ILE A 580 2.65 -13.43 -14.51
N GLY A 581 3.58 -14.35 -14.25
CA GLY A 581 3.49 -15.74 -14.69
C GLY A 581 2.21 -16.42 -14.21
N GLY A 582 1.83 -16.21 -12.94
CA GLY A 582 0.55 -16.69 -12.42
C GLY A 582 -0.68 -16.08 -13.10
N MET A 583 -0.64 -14.78 -13.41
CA MET A 583 -1.73 -14.09 -14.11
C MET A 583 -1.90 -14.62 -15.53
N VAL A 584 -0.81 -14.73 -16.29
CA VAL A 584 -0.82 -15.21 -17.68
C VAL A 584 -1.26 -16.67 -17.74
N HIS A 585 -0.82 -17.50 -16.79
CA HIS A 585 -1.26 -18.90 -16.69
C HIS A 585 -2.79 -19.01 -16.54
N ALA A 586 -3.40 -18.12 -15.74
CA ALA A 586 -4.85 -18.09 -15.56
C ALA A 586 -5.58 -17.53 -16.79
N LEU A 587 -5.04 -16.50 -17.44
CA LEU A 587 -5.60 -15.90 -18.66
C LEU A 587 -5.62 -16.87 -19.83
N GLU A 588 -4.55 -17.63 -20.00
CA GLU A 588 -4.43 -18.64 -21.07
C GLU A 588 -5.13 -19.96 -20.72
N GLY A 589 -5.56 -20.14 -19.46
CA GLY A 589 -6.27 -21.34 -19.01
C GLY A 589 -5.43 -22.62 -19.05
N TRP A 590 -4.10 -22.49 -18.93
CA TRP A 590 -3.18 -23.63 -18.92
C TRP A 590 -3.52 -24.60 -17.78
N LYS A 591 -3.38 -25.90 -18.06
CA LYS A 591 -3.86 -27.00 -17.19
C LYS A 591 -2.77 -27.66 -16.38
N GLU A 592 -1.52 -27.36 -16.69
CA GLU A 592 -0.35 -27.97 -16.07
C GLU A 592 0.13 -27.13 -14.87
N HIS A 593 0.71 -27.77 -13.87
CA HIS A 593 1.42 -27.03 -12.84
C HIS A 593 2.77 -26.56 -13.40
N GLU A 594 3.13 -25.29 -13.20
CA GLU A 594 4.48 -24.79 -13.47
C GLU A 594 5.22 -24.71 -12.14
N CYS A 595 5.62 -25.86 -11.60
CA CYS A 595 6.26 -25.97 -10.29
C CYS A 595 7.22 -27.16 -10.28
N GLY A 596 7.99 -27.35 -9.21
CA GLY A 596 9.03 -28.39 -9.23
C GLY A 596 10.07 -28.05 -10.29
N TYR A 597 10.45 -29.03 -11.12
CA TYR A 597 11.34 -28.80 -12.26
C TYR A 597 10.58 -28.67 -13.59
N THR A 598 9.24 -28.75 -13.57
CA THR A 598 8.40 -28.56 -14.75
C THR A 598 8.40 -27.10 -15.17
N MET A 599 8.50 -26.86 -16.48
CA MET A 599 8.50 -25.52 -17.08
C MET A 599 7.68 -25.50 -18.36
N SER A 600 6.97 -24.40 -18.57
CA SER A 600 6.33 -24.06 -19.83
C SER A 600 7.37 -23.59 -20.87
N ASN A 601 7.07 -23.73 -22.15
CA ASN A 601 7.93 -23.22 -23.23
C ASN A 601 8.09 -21.69 -23.12
N ILE A 602 9.33 -21.21 -22.99
CA ILE A 602 9.62 -19.79 -22.69
C ILE A 602 9.16 -18.83 -23.79
N ASP A 603 9.21 -19.23 -25.07
CA ASP A 603 8.77 -18.37 -26.18
C ASP A 603 7.23 -18.29 -26.21
N THR A 604 6.54 -19.39 -25.88
CA THR A 604 5.07 -19.42 -25.75
C THR A 604 4.60 -18.50 -24.62
N VAL A 605 5.24 -18.60 -23.45
CA VAL A 605 4.94 -17.75 -22.29
C VAL A 605 5.23 -16.29 -22.60
N TRP A 606 6.36 -15.99 -23.25
CA TRP A 606 6.70 -14.64 -23.67
C TRP A 606 5.63 -14.00 -24.57
N GLN A 607 5.23 -14.70 -25.63
CA GLN A 607 4.23 -14.20 -26.56
C GLN A 607 2.87 -14.02 -25.89
N ALA A 608 2.45 -14.94 -25.01
CA ALA A 608 1.23 -14.79 -24.23
C ALA A 608 1.28 -13.54 -23.35
N THR A 609 2.37 -13.33 -22.62
CA THR A 609 2.54 -12.16 -21.76
C THR A 609 2.45 -10.85 -22.54
N LEU A 610 3.07 -10.76 -23.73
CA LEU A 610 2.94 -9.58 -24.60
C LEU A 610 1.52 -9.37 -25.12
N ARG A 611 0.81 -10.45 -25.50
CA ARG A 611 -0.60 -10.36 -25.95
C ARG A 611 -1.53 -9.79 -24.89
N HIS A 612 -1.28 -10.11 -23.62
CA HIS A 612 -2.04 -9.55 -22.48
C HIS A 612 -1.56 -8.16 -22.05
N GLY A 613 -0.73 -7.50 -22.87
CA GLY A 613 -0.38 -6.08 -22.73
C GLY A 613 0.74 -5.78 -21.74
N PHE A 614 1.36 -6.78 -21.13
CA PHE A 614 2.58 -6.57 -20.34
C PHE A 614 3.74 -6.22 -21.26
N GLN A 615 4.55 -5.23 -20.87
CA GLN A 615 5.62 -4.73 -21.74
C GLN A 615 7.01 -4.95 -21.13
N PRO A 616 8.02 -5.32 -21.94
CA PRO A 616 9.40 -5.40 -21.49
C PRO A 616 9.87 -4.04 -20.96
N LEU A 617 10.68 -4.08 -19.92
CA LEU A 617 11.31 -2.87 -19.38
C LEU A 617 12.46 -2.47 -20.29
N ILE A 618 12.38 -1.27 -20.87
CA ILE A 618 13.48 -0.70 -21.64
C ILE A 618 14.42 -0.02 -20.65
N ILE A 619 15.65 -0.50 -20.56
CA ILE A 619 16.71 0.20 -19.85
C ILE A 619 17.50 1.02 -20.87
N PRO A 620 17.84 2.28 -20.58
CA PRO A 620 18.80 3.01 -21.37
C PRO A 620 20.16 2.32 -21.25
N THR A 621 20.47 1.40 -22.16
CA THR A 621 21.84 0.98 -22.41
C THR A 621 22.49 2.00 -23.34
N PRO A 622 23.75 2.40 -23.10
CA PRO A 622 24.51 3.07 -24.14
C PRO A 622 24.64 2.11 -25.33
N LEU A 623 24.39 2.63 -26.53
CA LEU A 623 24.76 2.00 -27.80
C LEU A 623 26.25 1.59 -27.80
#